data_AF-A0A821X4L6-F1
#
_entry.id   AF-A0A821X4L6-F1
#
_cell.length_a   1.000
_cell.length_b   1.000
_cell.length_c   1.000
_cell.angle_alpha   90.00
_cell.angle_beta   90.00
_cell.angle_gamma   90.00
#
_symmetry.space_group_name_H-M   'P 1'
#
loop_
_entity.id
_entity.type
_entity.pdbx_description
1 polymer ?
#
loop_
_entity_poly.entity_id
_entity_poly.type
_entity_poly.pdbx_seq_one_letter_code
_entity_poly.pdbx_strand_id
1 'polypeptide(L)'
;NPHDQREHAWFIFQKCRYIYDESEKKTFQTIEYPLSNSFSSYLQSKGYQTQDDIDQGIWNFGLNTMFIDIPSFIDLFIERATAPFFVFQVFCVLLWCLDEYWYYSLLTLFMLIVFEITLVQQQKRNMAMIRQMGNQPYKINVYRQRKWIKIDTTDILPGDLCSVLRNNENNPLPCDMLLLRGQCIIDESMLTGESIPQMKEPIENVDENTIFDLERHGKLHVLSAGTKIVQHTPPAKMQGGMKASDNGCIAYALRTGFSTSQGKLLKTILYSVKRVTANNLETFLFILFLLVFAVIAASYVWIEGTKDTKRNRYKLFIECTLILTSVVPPELPIELSLAVNTSLIALVKLLIYCTEPFRIPFAGKVDICCFDKTGTLTSDDLVVEGVAGIQNSDDPIPLSKIDVQSPVKQVLLTCHALANLDNDIIGDPLEKATLHALEWTVTRGDTVVPIKGRAGRWQIVQRFHFLSALKRMSVIAGQSPSPSSNETTYIVAVKGAPETLKPMVCF
;
A
#
# COMPACT_ATOMS: atom_id res chain seq x y z
N ASN A 1 30.74 32.63 -2.79
CA ASN A 1 30.37 33.34 -1.56
C ASN A 1 29.82 32.31 -0.59
N PRO A 2 30.62 31.80 0.36
CA PRO A 2 30.11 30.91 1.39
C PRO A 2 29.41 31.78 2.45
N HIS A 3 28.25 31.35 2.94
CA HIS A 3 27.31 32.10 3.81
C HIS A 3 26.25 32.96 3.10
N ASP A 4 25.49 32.38 2.16
CA ASP A 4 24.07 32.77 2.03
C ASP A 4 23.24 31.75 2.83
N GLN A 5 23.46 31.70 4.16
CA GLN A 5 22.51 31.12 5.10
C GLN A 5 21.33 32.09 5.21
N ARG A 6 20.54 32.23 4.14
CA ARG A 6 19.20 32.77 4.30
C ARG A 6 18.39 31.65 4.92
N GLU A 7 17.95 31.87 6.16
CA GLU A 7 17.03 30.98 6.85
C GLU A 7 15.72 30.92 6.06
N HIS A 8 15.66 30.08 5.04
CA HIS A 8 14.42 29.80 4.33
C HIS A 8 13.45 29.19 5.33
N ALA A 9 12.36 29.90 5.60
CA ALA A 9 11.32 29.43 6.49
C ALA A 9 10.73 28.12 5.93
N TRP A 10 10.71 27.07 6.76
CA TRP A 10 10.07 25.80 6.42
C TRP A 10 9.25 25.30 7.60
N PHE A 11 8.22 24.52 7.32
CA PHE A 11 7.46 23.82 8.36
C PHE A 11 7.01 22.45 7.85
N ILE A 12 6.63 21.58 8.78
CA ILE A 12 6.06 20.27 8.47
C ILE A 12 4.60 20.28 8.87
N PHE A 13 3.71 20.04 7.92
CA PHE A 13 2.27 19.89 8.17
C PHE A 13 1.79 18.56 7.61
N GLN A 14 1.13 17.76 8.46
CA GLN A 14 0.69 16.39 8.15
C GLN A 14 1.79 15.54 7.49
N LYS A 15 3.01 15.60 8.04
CA LYS A 15 4.21 14.91 7.55
C LYS A 15 4.64 15.27 6.11
N CYS A 16 4.11 16.36 5.55
CA CYS A 16 4.64 16.99 4.35
C CYS A 16 5.44 18.23 4.73
N ARG A 17 6.62 18.38 4.13
CA ARG A 17 7.46 19.54 4.32
C ARG A 17 7.11 20.61 3.30
N TYR A 18 6.99 21.84 3.79
CA TYR A 18 6.70 23.04 3.02
C TYR A 18 7.88 23.98 3.15
N ILE A 19 8.32 24.53 2.02
CA ILE A 19 9.43 25.48 1.96
C ILE A 19 8.85 26.81 1.45
N TYR A 20 9.29 27.91 2.06
CA TYR A 20 8.89 29.25 1.64
C TYR A 20 9.63 29.65 0.36
N ASP A 21 8.88 29.92 -0.70
CA ASP A 21 9.43 30.45 -1.95
C ASP A 21 9.37 31.99 -1.94
N GLU A 22 10.54 32.60 -1.79
CA GLU A 22 10.73 34.06 -1.84
C GLU A 22 10.70 34.63 -3.26
N SER A 23 10.95 33.79 -4.27
CA SER A 23 11.33 34.25 -5.61
C SER A 23 10.15 34.51 -6.54
N GLU A 24 9.07 33.73 -6.48
CA GLU A 24 7.94 33.89 -7.41
C GLU A 24 6.60 34.25 -6.76
N LYS A 25 6.22 33.61 -5.64
CA LYS A 25 4.81 33.66 -5.18
C LYS A 25 4.60 34.10 -3.72
N LYS A 26 5.65 34.25 -2.90
CA LYS A 26 5.54 34.49 -1.44
C LYS A 26 4.60 33.50 -0.74
N THR A 27 4.56 32.26 -1.23
CA THR A 27 3.71 31.19 -0.71
C THR A 27 4.56 30.00 -0.30
N PHE A 28 4.10 29.26 0.70
CA PHE A 28 4.66 27.96 1.04
C PHE A 28 4.27 26.92 0.00
N GLN A 29 5.25 26.32 -0.66
CA GLN A 29 5.04 25.28 -1.65
C GLN A 29 5.52 23.93 -1.10
N THR A 30 4.89 22.86 -1.56
CA THR A 30 5.37 21.50 -1.30
C THR A 30 6.64 21.23 -2.11
N ILE A 31 7.53 20.41 -1.57
CA ILE A 31 8.77 20.03 -2.27
C ILE A 31 8.43 19.35 -3.61
N GLU A 32 9.01 19.89 -4.69
CA GLU A 32 8.98 19.25 -6.00
C GLU A 32 10.02 18.13 -6.06
N TYR A 33 9.54 16.92 -6.34
CA TYR A 33 10.41 15.77 -6.58
C TYR A 33 10.80 15.71 -8.06
N PRO A 34 11.96 15.11 -8.40
CA PRO A 34 12.40 14.96 -9.79
C PRO A 34 11.51 13.95 -10.53
N LEU A 35 10.35 14.42 -11.00
CA LEU A 35 9.30 13.61 -11.64
C LEU A 35 8.99 14.04 -13.07
N SER A 36 9.59 15.13 -13.57
CA SER A 36 9.28 15.73 -14.89
C SER A 36 10.50 15.85 -15.81
N ASN A 37 11.63 15.25 -15.45
CA ASN A 37 12.85 15.29 -16.27
C ASN A 37 12.77 14.33 -17.47
N SER A 38 13.61 14.55 -18.49
CA SER A 38 13.77 13.61 -19.61
C SER A 38 14.55 12.36 -19.21
N PHE A 39 14.34 11.25 -19.92
CA PHE A 39 15.10 10.01 -19.70
C PHE A 39 16.61 10.19 -19.83
N SER A 40 17.07 11.03 -20.76
CA SER A 40 18.48 11.39 -20.88
C SER A 40 19.05 11.98 -19.58
N SER A 41 18.28 12.84 -18.89
CA SER A 41 18.71 13.43 -17.61
C SER A 41 18.87 12.38 -16.51
N TYR A 42 18.01 11.37 -16.45
CA TYR A 42 18.12 10.29 -15.46
C TYR A 42 19.29 9.34 -15.79
N LEU A 43 19.48 9.00 -17.06
CA LEU A 43 20.59 8.14 -17.52
C LEU A 43 21.96 8.78 -17.32
N GLN A 44 22.07 10.10 -17.49
CA GLN A 44 23.30 10.85 -17.27
C GLN A 44 23.56 11.22 -15.81
N SER A 45 22.59 11.00 -14.92
CA SER A 45 22.74 11.30 -13.50
C SER A 45 23.90 10.49 -12.89
N LYS A 46 24.71 11.13 -12.05
CA LYS A 46 25.86 10.49 -11.38
C LYS A 46 25.69 10.43 -9.86
N GLY A 47 24.45 10.56 -9.38
CA GLY A 47 24.14 10.75 -7.97
C GLY A 47 24.83 11.98 -7.37
N TYR A 48 24.90 12.02 -6.04
CA TYR A 48 25.56 13.08 -5.29
C TYR A 48 27.09 12.92 -5.31
N GLN A 49 27.80 13.95 -5.79
CA GLN A 49 29.26 13.88 -5.99
C GLN A 49 30.05 14.46 -4.81
N THR A 50 29.58 15.53 -4.19
CA THR A 50 30.25 16.17 -3.05
C THR A 50 29.45 15.98 -1.76
N GLN A 51 30.11 16.14 -0.62
CA GLN A 51 29.43 16.10 0.67
C GLN A 51 28.44 17.27 0.83
N ASP A 52 28.77 18.44 0.27
CA ASP A 52 27.91 19.62 0.31
C ASP A 52 26.60 19.38 -0.46
N ASP A 53 26.65 18.68 -1.60
CA ASP A 53 25.43 18.30 -2.34
C ASP A 53 24.52 17.37 -1.50
N ILE A 54 25.12 16.48 -0.70
CA ILE A 54 24.38 15.57 0.18
C ILE A 54 23.71 16.37 1.30
N ASP A 55 24.45 17.27 1.93
CA ASP A 55 23.92 18.09 3.03
C ASP A 55 22.80 19.01 2.53
N GLN A 56 22.91 19.57 1.32
CA GLN A 56 21.83 20.29 0.65
C GLN A 56 20.64 19.39 0.31
N GLY A 57 20.88 18.15 -0.14
CA GLY A 57 19.83 17.16 -0.39
C GLY A 57 19.06 16.79 0.89
N ILE A 58 19.76 16.58 2.01
CA ILE A 58 19.15 16.35 3.33
C ILE A 58 18.36 17.59 3.75
N TRP A 59 18.91 18.78 3.53
CA TRP A 59 18.22 20.03 3.84
C TRP A 59 16.96 20.24 2.99
N ASN A 60 16.94 19.86 1.72
CA ASN A 60 15.76 19.97 0.86
C ASN A 60 14.71 18.90 1.16
N PHE A 61 15.09 17.62 1.08
CA PHE A 61 14.14 16.50 1.10
C PHE A 61 13.91 15.89 2.49
N GLY A 62 14.85 16.06 3.42
CA GLY A 62 14.87 15.35 4.69
C GLY A 62 15.23 13.86 4.54
N LEU A 63 15.31 13.17 5.68
CA LEU A 63 15.63 11.74 5.73
C LEU A 63 14.45 10.86 5.24
N ASN A 64 14.75 9.72 4.64
CA ASN A 64 13.79 8.70 4.24
C ASN A 64 13.26 7.92 5.44
N THR A 65 12.49 8.59 6.30
CA THR A 65 11.93 7.98 7.50
C THR A 65 10.40 8.07 7.51
N MET A 66 9.75 6.97 7.86
CA MET A 66 8.30 6.87 8.02
C MET A 66 7.94 6.74 9.51
N PHE A 67 8.49 7.62 10.35
CA PHE A 67 8.19 7.61 11.77
C PHE A 67 6.81 8.22 12.06
N ILE A 68 5.93 7.35 12.57
CA ILE A 68 4.63 7.72 13.11
C ILE A 68 4.83 7.99 14.60
N ASP A 69 4.60 9.24 15.01
CA ASP A 69 4.67 9.63 16.42
C ASP A 69 3.43 9.09 17.13
N ILE A 70 3.64 8.15 18.06
CA ILE A 70 2.57 7.64 18.89
C ILE A 70 2.45 8.61 20.08
N PRO A 71 1.30 9.27 20.28
CA PRO A 71 1.12 10.16 21.43
C PRO A 71 1.34 9.38 22.73
N SER A 72 1.81 10.09 23.76
CA SER A 72 2.05 9.44 25.04
C SER A 72 0.73 8.96 25.65
N PHE A 73 0.82 8.01 26.58
CA PHE A 73 -0.38 7.53 27.29
C PHE A 73 -1.09 8.68 28.00
N ILE A 74 -0.32 9.62 28.58
CA ILE A 74 -0.85 10.76 29.32
C ILE A 74 -1.55 11.73 28.39
N ASP A 75 -0.97 12.03 27.22
CA ASP A 75 -1.59 12.95 26.25
C ASP A 75 -2.95 12.40 25.77
N LEU A 76 -2.99 11.10 25.42
CA LEU A 76 -4.23 10.42 25.04
C LEU A 76 -5.26 10.40 26.18
N PHE A 77 -4.80 10.18 27.41
CA PHE A 77 -5.67 10.18 28.57
C PHE A 77 -6.22 11.58 28.86
N ILE A 78 -5.43 12.65 28.73
CA ILE A 78 -5.90 14.03 28.90
C ILE A 78 -6.91 14.41 27.80
N GLU A 79 -6.64 14.05 26.54
CA GLU A 79 -7.58 14.27 25.43
C GLU A 79 -8.94 13.60 25.72
N ARG A 80 -8.93 12.40 26.32
CA ARG A 80 -10.14 11.68 26.73
C ARG A 80 -10.79 12.26 27.98
N ALA A 81 -10.01 12.60 29.00
CA ALA A 81 -10.50 13.15 30.26
C ALA A 81 -11.08 14.56 30.09
N THR A 82 -10.66 15.30 29.06
CA THR A 82 -11.23 16.61 28.69
C THR A 82 -12.46 16.50 27.81
N ALA A 83 -12.86 15.29 27.40
CA ALA A 83 -14.09 15.09 26.64
C ALA A 83 -15.30 15.56 27.47
N PRO A 84 -16.24 16.32 26.87
CA PRO A 84 -17.39 16.87 27.60
C PRO A 84 -18.19 15.83 28.39
N PHE A 85 -18.29 14.61 27.85
CA PHE A 85 -18.99 13.52 28.50
C PHE A 85 -18.29 13.02 29.77
N PHE A 86 -16.97 12.81 29.74
CA PHE A 86 -16.23 12.36 30.92
C PHE A 86 -16.24 13.42 32.03
N VAL A 87 -16.06 14.70 31.67
CA VAL A 87 -16.17 15.82 32.61
C VAL A 87 -17.56 15.86 33.25
N PHE A 88 -18.62 15.66 32.45
CA PHE A 88 -19.99 15.60 32.96
C PHE A 88 -20.20 14.40 33.90
N GLN A 89 -19.71 13.21 33.57
CA GLN A 89 -19.80 12.04 34.44
C GLN A 89 -19.11 12.25 35.80
N VAL A 90 -17.89 12.80 35.79
CA VAL A 90 -17.16 13.10 37.03
C VAL A 90 -17.91 14.13 37.88
N PHE A 91 -18.53 15.12 37.24
CA PHE A 91 -19.38 16.09 37.92
C PHE A 91 -20.63 15.44 38.56
N CYS A 92 -21.31 14.53 37.85
CA CYS A 92 -22.45 13.78 38.41
C CYS A 92 -22.05 12.92 39.61
N VAL A 93 -20.92 12.22 39.52
CA VAL A 93 -20.41 11.40 40.64
C VAL A 93 -20.04 12.27 41.84
N LEU A 94 -19.51 13.48 41.62
CA LEU A 94 -19.21 14.41 42.69
C LEU A 94 -20.49 14.92 43.38
N LEU A 95 -21.57 15.14 42.63
CA LEU A 95 -22.88 15.49 43.20
C LEU A 95 -23.47 14.36 44.03
N TRP A 96 -23.32 13.10 43.61
CA TRP A 96 -23.76 11.94 44.40
C TRP A 96 -22.98 11.77 45.70
N CYS A 97 -21.70 12.18 45.70
CA CYS A 97 -20.88 12.17 46.91
C CYS A 97 -21.41 13.13 47.99
N LEU A 98 -22.09 14.22 47.59
CA LEU A 98 -22.67 15.21 48.50
C LEU A 98 -24.00 14.75 49.14
N ASP A 99 -24.64 13.71 48.63
CA ASP A 99 -25.94 13.19 49.11
C ASP A 99 -25.78 11.92 49.97
N GLU A 100 -24.81 11.91 50.90
CA GLU A 100 -24.54 10.82 51.87
C GLU A 100 -24.12 9.44 51.28
N TYR A 101 -24.14 9.25 49.94
CA TYR A 101 -23.72 8.03 49.24
C TYR A 101 -22.23 8.03 48.82
N TRP A 102 -21.32 8.34 49.76
CA TRP A 102 -19.88 8.44 49.47
C TRP A 102 -19.25 7.13 48.97
N TYR A 103 -19.69 5.97 49.48
CA TYR A 103 -19.17 4.66 49.07
C TYR A 103 -19.48 4.33 47.61
N TYR A 104 -20.74 4.47 47.19
CA TYR A 104 -21.16 4.21 45.81
C TYR A 104 -20.49 5.17 44.83
N SER A 105 -20.39 6.44 45.19
CA SER A 105 -19.76 7.46 44.36
C SER A 105 -18.27 7.18 44.14
N LEU A 106 -17.55 6.77 45.18
CA LEU A 106 -16.12 6.43 45.08
C LEU A 106 -15.88 5.18 44.22
N LEU A 107 -16.72 4.15 44.37
CA LEU A 107 -16.65 2.93 43.55
C LEU A 107 -16.89 3.24 42.06
N THR A 108 -17.93 4.03 41.76
CA THR A 108 -18.26 4.43 40.38
C THR A 108 -17.15 5.26 39.75
N LEU A 109 -16.56 6.21 40.49
CA LEU A 109 -15.42 7.00 40.01
C LEU A 109 -14.23 6.09 39.67
N PHE A 110 -13.92 5.12 40.53
CA PHE A 110 -12.85 4.16 40.29
C PHE A 110 -13.10 3.34 39.02
N MET A 111 -14.31 2.80 38.85
CA MET A 111 -14.67 2.02 37.65
C MET A 111 -14.58 2.86 36.36
N LEU A 112 -15.02 4.12 36.40
CA LEU A 112 -14.91 5.04 35.26
C LEU A 112 -13.45 5.28 34.86
N ILE A 113 -12.56 5.53 35.83
CA ILE A 113 -11.13 5.75 35.56
C ILE A 113 -10.47 4.49 34.99
N VAL A 114 -10.73 3.32 35.58
CA VAL A 114 -10.20 2.04 35.08
C VAL A 114 -10.65 1.80 33.64
N PHE A 115 -11.92 2.09 33.33
CA PHE A 115 -12.45 1.92 31.98
C PHE A 115 -11.74 2.84 30.97
N GLU A 116 -11.58 4.13 31.25
CA GLU A 116 -10.85 5.04 30.36
C GLU A 116 -9.39 4.62 30.15
N ILE A 117 -8.72 4.12 31.19
CA ILE A 117 -7.37 3.56 31.09
C ILE A 117 -7.34 2.39 30.10
N THR A 118 -8.31 1.46 30.18
CA THR A 118 -8.36 0.31 29.27
C THR A 118 -8.59 0.73 27.81
N LEU A 119 -9.43 1.74 27.57
CA LEU A 119 -9.66 2.30 26.23
C LEU A 119 -8.42 2.97 25.65
N VAL A 120 -7.73 3.80 26.44
CA VAL A 120 -6.48 4.46 26.02
C VAL A 120 -5.41 3.41 25.72
N GLN A 121 -5.30 2.38 26.56
CA GLN A 121 -4.35 1.29 26.33
C GLN A 121 -4.67 0.52 25.04
N GLN A 122 -5.94 0.27 24.74
CA GLN A 122 -6.39 -0.35 23.49
C GLN A 122 -6.07 0.54 22.28
N GLN A 123 -6.35 1.84 22.36
CA GLN A 123 -6.04 2.81 21.30
C GLN A 123 -4.53 2.87 21.02
N LYS A 124 -3.70 2.86 22.08
CA LYS A 124 -2.23 2.83 21.96
C LYS A 124 -1.73 1.55 21.29
N ARG A 125 -2.33 0.39 21.61
CA ARG A 125 -2.00 -0.89 20.95
C ARG A 125 -2.32 -0.86 19.45
N ASN A 126 -3.48 -0.33 19.07
CA ASN A 126 -3.87 -0.20 17.66
C ASN A 126 -2.89 0.71 16.89
N MET A 127 -2.50 1.86 17.47
CA MET A 127 -1.51 2.75 16.86
C MET A 127 -0.11 2.11 16.75
N ALA A 128 0.28 1.29 17.73
CA ALA A 128 1.54 0.54 17.69
C ALA A 128 1.56 -0.51 16.56
N MET A 129 0.42 -1.14 16.25
CA MET A 129 0.31 -2.08 15.14
C MET A 129 0.49 -1.37 13.78
N ILE A 130 -0.09 -0.18 13.59
CA ILE A 130 0.11 0.62 12.37
C ILE A 130 1.58 1.00 12.21
N ARG A 131 2.29 1.31 13.31
CA ARG A 131 3.74 1.58 13.26
C ARG A 131 4.56 0.39 12.76
N GLN A 132 4.14 -0.84 13.05
CA GLN A 132 4.80 -2.06 12.56
C GLN A 132 4.60 -2.29 11.05
N MET A 133 3.67 -1.57 10.40
CA MET A 133 3.53 -1.59 8.94
C MET A 133 4.60 -0.76 8.22
N GLY A 134 5.40 0.02 8.95
CA GLY A 134 6.55 0.73 8.40
C GLY A 134 7.75 -0.20 8.16
N ASN A 135 8.45 -0.02 7.05
CA ASN A 135 9.61 -0.83 6.70
C ASN A 135 10.77 -0.59 7.69
N GLN A 136 11.42 -1.67 8.15
CA GLN A 136 12.60 -1.56 9.00
C GLN A 136 13.82 -1.10 8.19
N PRO A 137 14.73 -0.31 8.80
CA PRO A 137 15.94 0.14 8.12
C PRO A 137 16.89 -1.02 7.87
N TYR A 138 17.46 -1.08 6.68
CA TYR A 138 18.48 -2.05 6.28
C TYR A 138 19.55 -1.37 5.41
N LYS A 139 20.66 -2.05 5.13
CA LYS A 139 21.76 -1.49 4.35
C LYS A 139 21.58 -1.74 2.86
N ILE A 140 21.76 -0.68 2.06
CA ILE A 140 21.72 -0.74 0.59
C ILE A 140 22.97 -0.07 0.00
N ASN A 141 23.42 -0.55 -1.16
CA ASN A 141 24.53 0.07 -1.89
C ASN A 141 24.02 1.27 -2.68
N VAL A 142 24.65 2.42 -2.48
CA VAL A 142 24.33 3.67 -3.17
C VAL A 142 25.60 4.26 -3.77
N TYR A 143 25.49 4.87 -4.95
CA TYR A 143 26.61 5.53 -5.60
C TYR A 143 26.67 7.01 -5.19
N ARG A 144 27.61 7.32 -4.29
CA ARG A 144 27.90 8.68 -3.79
C ARG A 144 29.40 8.93 -3.83
N GLN A 145 29.84 10.17 -3.99
CA GLN A 145 31.27 10.52 -3.99
C GLN A 145 32.08 9.69 -5.00
N ARG A 146 31.47 9.37 -6.15
CA ARG A 146 32.05 8.56 -7.25
C ARG A 146 32.44 7.13 -6.86
N LYS A 147 31.88 6.59 -5.77
CA LYS A 147 32.10 5.22 -5.31
C LYS A 147 30.80 4.58 -4.83
N TRP A 148 30.73 3.25 -4.88
CA TRP A 148 29.65 2.50 -4.25
C TRP A 148 29.91 2.39 -2.75
N ILE A 149 28.99 2.91 -1.96
CA ILE A 149 29.05 2.87 -0.49
C ILE A 149 27.77 2.23 0.06
N LYS A 150 27.88 1.48 1.16
CA LYS A 150 26.73 0.96 1.89
C LYS A 150 26.22 2.02 2.85
N ILE A 151 24.98 2.43 2.68
CA ILE A 151 24.27 3.35 3.59
C ILE A 151 23.01 2.69 4.13
N ASP A 152 22.46 3.24 5.21
CA ASP A 152 21.17 2.81 5.73
C ASP A 152 20.04 3.39 4.86
N THR A 153 18.93 2.65 4.72
CA THR A 153 17.80 3.08 3.88
C THR A 153 17.13 4.37 4.33
N THR A 154 17.35 4.79 5.57
CA THR A 154 16.91 6.08 6.12
C THR A 154 17.61 7.27 5.50
N ASP A 155 18.81 7.06 4.97
CA ASP A 155 19.68 8.13 4.47
C ASP A 155 19.56 8.30 2.96
N ILE A 156 18.70 7.53 2.30
CA ILE A 156 18.43 7.65 0.87
C ILE A 156 17.73 8.98 0.61
N LEU A 157 18.20 9.69 -0.41
CA LEU A 157 17.65 10.95 -0.86
C LEU A 157 17.18 10.81 -2.32
N PRO A 158 16.15 11.57 -2.74
CA PRO A 158 15.83 11.70 -4.15
C PRO A 158 17.07 12.13 -4.94
N GLY A 159 17.36 11.48 -6.06
CA GLY A 159 18.60 11.70 -6.81
C GLY A 159 19.70 10.65 -6.60
N ASP A 160 19.60 9.83 -5.55
CA ASP A 160 20.55 8.74 -5.34
C ASP A 160 20.41 7.62 -6.38
N LEU A 161 21.55 7.07 -6.77
CA LEU A 161 21.63 5.85 -7.58
C LEU A 161 21.81 4.65 -6.64
N CYS A 162 20.77 3.85 -6.50
CA CYS A 162 20.73 2.68 -5.64
C CYS A 162 20.96 1.39 -6.44
N SER A 163 21.69 0.46 -5.84
CA SER A 163 21.74 -0.92 -6.32
C SER A 163 20.62 -1.73 -5.68
N VAL A 164 19.82 -2.33 -6.54
CA VAL A 164 18.56 -2.98 -6.20
C VAL A 164 18.68 -4.46 -6.57
N LEU A 165 18.59 -5.34 -5.58
CA LEU A 165 18.76 -6.78 -5.75
C LEU A 165 17.83 -7.58 -4.85
N ARG A 166 17.60 -8.84 -5.22
CA ARG A 166 16.91 -9.82 -4.38
C ARG A 166 17.84 -10.18 -3.21
N ASN A 167 17.45 -9.82 -2.00
CA ASN A 167 18.18 -10.19 -0.79
C ASN A 167 17.51 -11.39 -0.08
N ASN A 168 18.28 -12.24 0.59
CA ASN A 168 17.76 -13.43 1.30
C ASN A 168 16.77 -13.10 2.41
N GLU A 169 16.83 -11.87 2.94
CA GLU A 169 15.94 -11.36 3.99
C GLU A 169 14.58 -10.88 3.44
N ASN A 170 14.35 -10.92 2.12
CA ASN A 170 13.13 -10.42 1.46
C ASN A 170 12.75 -8.99 1.87
N ASN A 171 13.76 -8.13 2.04
CA ASN A 171 13.57 -6.74 2.43
C ASN A 171 12.75 -5.99 1.34
N PRO A 172 11.70 -5.25 1.71
CA PRO A 172 10.91 -4.48 0.76
C PRO A 172 11.70 -3.26 0.27
N LEU A 173 11.34 -2.76 -0.90
CA LEU A 173 11.94 -1.56 -1.48
C LEU A 173 11.73 -0.33 -0.56
N PRO A 174 12.77 0.49 -0.32
CA PRO A 174 12.75 1.50 0.73
C PRO A 174 12.12 2.83 0.30
N CYS A 175 12.05 3.08 -1.01
CA CYS A 175 11.53 4.30 -1.60
C CYS A 175 11.06 4.04 -3.04
N ASP A 176 10.38 5.00 -3.67
CA ASP A 176 10.00 4.86 -5.08
C ASP A 176 11.23 5.12 -5.95
N MET A 177 11.55 4.20 -6.86
CA MET A 177 12.75 4.27 -7.70
C MET A 177 12.43 4.06 -9.18
N LEU A 178 13.13 4.78 -10.06
CA LEU A 178 13.08 4.57 -11.51
C LEU A 178 14.17 3.59 -11.93
N LEU A 179 13.82 2.50 -12.60
CA LEU A 179 14.77 1.48 -13.05
C LEU A 179 15.60 2.01 -14.23
N LEU A 180 16.90 2.23 -14.00
CA LEU A 180 17.82 2.71 -15.03
C LEU A 180 18.40 1.57 -15.86
N ARG A 181 18.94 0.54 -15.18
CA ARG A 181 19.64 -0.58 -15.83
C ARG A 181 19.38 -1.90 -15.12
N GLY A 182 19.36 -2.97 -15.91
CA GLY A 182 18.98 -4.30 -15.44
C GLY A 182 17.46 -4.46 -15.39
N GLN A 183 17.02 -5.70 -15.39
CA GLN A 183 15.59 -6.04 -15.35
C GLN A 183 15.26 -6.62 -13.99
N CYS A 184 14.08 -6.33 -13.46
CA CYS A 184 13.63 -6.92 -12.21
C CYS A 184 12.16 -7.30 -12.27
N ILE A 185 11.82 -8.34 -11.52
CA ILE A 185 10.45 -8.79 -11.33
C ILE A 185 10.08 -8.47 -9.88
N ILE A 186 8.99 -7.72 -9.71
CA ILE A 186 8.55 -7.25 -8.40
C ILE A 186 7.14 -7.76 -8.07
N ASP A 187 6.92 -7.99 -6.78
CA ASP A 187 5.63 -8.32 -6.19
C ASP A 187 5.02 -7.04 -5.60
N GLU A 188 3.94 -6.57 -6.24
CA GLU A 188 3.20 -5.36 -5.85
C GLU A 188 2.00 -5.66 -4.95
N SER A 189 1.82 -6.90 -4.48
CA SER A 189 0.64 -7.34 -3.70
C SER A 189 0.34 -6.49 -2.47
N MET A 190 1.36 -5.96 -1.79
CA MET A 190 1.17 -5.07 -0.63
C MET A 190 0.53 -3.72 -0.96
N LEU A 191 0.65 -3.25 -2.21
CA LEU A 191 0.14 -1.94 -2.65
C LEU A 191 -1.13 -2.06 -3.49
N THR A 192 -1.15 -3.00 -4.45
CA THR A 192 -2.27 -3.18 -5.39
C THR A 192 -3.27 -4.22 -4.92
N GLY A 193 -2.88 -5.11 -4.01
CA GLY A 193 -3.66 -6.30 -3.65
C GLY A 193 -3.60 -7.41 -4.70
N GLU A 194 -2.97 -7.18 -5.86
CA GLU A 194 -2.82 -8.18 -6.91
C GLU A 194 -1.63 -9.10 -6.61
N SER A 195 -1.84 -10.42 -6.59
CA SER A 195 -0.79 -11.39 -6.25
C SER A 195 0.17 -11.73 -7.40
N ILE A 196 -0.01 -11.08 -8.56
CA ILE A 196 0.73 -11.38 -9.79
C ILE A 196 2.02 -10.55 -9.81
N PRO A 197 3.21 -11.17 -9.89
CA PRO A 197 4.46 -10.44 -10.00
C PRO A 197 4.55 -9.72 -11.35
N GLN A 198 4.93 -8.44 -11.32
CA GLN A 198 5.10 -7.62 -12.52
C GLN A 198 6.57 -7.53 -12.92
N MET A 199 6.84 -7.73 -14.21
CA MET A 199 8.17 -7.49 -14.79
C MET A 199 8.35 -5.99 -15.06
N LYS A 200 9.50 -5.46 -14.67
CA LYS A 200 9.88 -4.05 -14.86
C LYS A 200 11.09 -3.95 -15.78
N GLU A 201 11.05 -2.96 -16.68
CA GLU A 201 12.05 -2.77 -17.71
C GLU A 201 12.89 -1.52 -17.47
N PRO A 202 14.20 -1.55 -17.77
CA PRO A 202 15.06 -0.39 -17.64
C PRO A 202 14.76 0.65 -18.72
N ILE A 203 14.91 1.93 -18.38
CA ILE A 203 14.74 3.03 -19.34
C ILE A 203 15.85 3.10 -20.40
N GLU A 204 16.96 2.36 -20.25
CA GLU A 204 18.08 2.29 -21.21
C GLU A 204 17.64 1.84 -22.63
N ASN A 205 16.53 1.12 -22.74
CA ASN A 205 16.02 0.62 -24.03
C ASN A 205 14.98 1.56 -24.68
N VAL A 206 14.68 2.70 -24.07
CA VAL A 206 13.62 3.64 -24.49
C VAL A 206 14.25 4.92 -25.05
N ASP A 207 13.54 5.60 -25.96
CA ASP A 207 13.99 6.85 -26.56
C ASP A 207 14.36 7.91 -25.50
N GLU A 208 15.63 8.35 -25.51
CA GLU A 208 16.23 9.21 -24.49
C GLU A 208 15.55 10.60 -24.35
N ASN A 209 14.90 11.07 -25.41
CA ASN A 209 14.23 12.39 -25.46
C ASN A 209 12.83 12.37 -24.85
N THR A 210 12.32 11.22 -24.43
CA THR A 210 10.99 11.11 -23.82
C THR A 210 10.99 11.75 -22.43
N ILE A 211 9.97 12.55 -22.14
CA ILE A 211 9.75 13.15 -20.82
C ILE A 211 9.13 12.10 -19.91
N PHE A 212 9.68 11.91 -18.73
CA PHE A 212 9.12 10.98 -17.76
C PHE A 212 7.77 11.49 -17.26
N ASP A 213 6.78 10.62 -17.33
CA ASP A 213 5.43 10.80 -16.81
C ASP A 213 5.07 9.59 -15.95
N LEU A 214 4.76 9.84 -14.68
CA LEU A 214 4.48 8.79 -13.70
C LEU A 214 3.24 7.96 -14.09
N GLU A 215 2.23 8.55 -14.72
CA GLU A 215 1.00 7.82 -15.05
C GLU A 215 1.21 6.83 -16.21
N ARG A 216 1.98 7.23 -17.22
CA ARG A 216 2.24 6.41 -18.41
C ARG A 216 3.38 5.43 -18.22
N HIS A 217 4.48 5.89 -17.63
CA HIS A 217 5.73 5.14 -17.53
C HIS A 217 5.90 4.45 -16.17
N GLY A 218 5.14 4.86 -15.15
CA GLY A 218 5.24 4.32 -13.80
C GLY A 218 5.03 2.81 -13.72
N LYS A 219 4.05 2.27 -14.48
CA LYS A 219 3.73 0.85 -14.42
C LYS A 219 4.85 -0.06 -14.94
N LEU A 220 5.66 0.39 -15.90
CA LEU A 220 6.72 -0.43 -16.52
C LEU A 220 8.11 -0.16 -15.94
N HIS A 221 8.42 1.09 -15.58
CA HIS A 221 9.78 1.50 -15.25
C HIS A 221 9.98 1.88 -13.76
N VAL A 222 8.91 2.07 -12.99
CA VAL A 222 9.01 2.48 -11.58
C VAL A 222 8.83 1.27 -10.65
N LEU A 223 9.71 1.22 -9.66
CA LEU A 223 9.68 0.30 -8.53
C LEU A 223 9.10 1.07 -7.34
N SER A 224 7.95 0.63 -6.83
CA SER A 224 7.25 1.33 -5.75
C SER A 224 7.78 0.92 -4.37
N ALA A 225 7.84 1.86 -3.42
CA ALA A 225 8.21 1.58 -2.03
C ALA A 225 7.27 0.53 -1.39
N GLY A 226 7.80 -0.39 -0.59
CA GLY A 226 7.02 -1.46 0.05
C GLY A 226 6.82 -2.71 -0.79
N THR A 227 7.14 -2.68 -2.09
CA THR A 227 7.11 -3.85 -2.98
C THR A 227 8.36 -4.72 -2.80
N LYS A 228 8.26 -6.01 -3.11
CA LYS A 228 9.36 -6.96 -2.94
C LYS A 228 9.93 -7.38 -4.28
N ILE A 229 11.24 -7.60 -4.33
CA ILE A 229 11.92 -8.06 -5.54
C ILE A 229 11.96 -9.57 -5.51
N VAL A 230 11.24 -10.19 -6.46
CA VAL A 230 11.21 -11.63 -6.63
C VAL A 230 12.44 -12.10 -7.40
N GLN A 231 12.82 -11.35 -8.44
CA GLN A 231 13.97 -11.67 -9.28
C GLN A 231 14.63 -10.40 -9.79
N HIS A 232 15.94 -10.47 -10.02
CA HIS A 232 16.69 -9.42 -10.71
C HIS A 232 17.66 -10.05 -11.71
N THR A 233 17.88 -9.36 -12.81
CA THR A 233 18.83 -9.71 -13.86
C THR A 233 19.84 -8.57 -13.97
N PRO A 234 21.14 -8.82 -13.71
CA PRO A 234 22.16 -7.78 -13.77
C PRO A 234 22.29 -7.21 -15.19
N PRO A 235 22.72 -5.95 -15.34
CA PRO A 235 23.00 -5.37 -16.65
C PRO A 235 24.08 -6.15 -17.40
N ALA A 236 23.90 -6.32 -18.72
CA ALA A 236 24.75 -7.15 -19.56
C ALA A 236 26.22 -6.66 -19.54
N LYS A 237 27.18 -7.60 -19.52
CA LYS A 237 28.60 -7.26 -19.36
C LYS A 237 29.16 -6.39 -20.50
N MET A 238 28.59 -6.48 -21.70
CA MET A 238 29.08 -5.81 -22.92
C MET A 238 28.50 -4.41 -23.16
N GLN A 239 27.45 -3.98 -22.44
CA GLN A 239 26.93 -2.62 -22.56
C GLN A 239 27.77 -1.67 -21.69
N GLY A 240 28.29 -0.59 -22.28
CA GLY A 240 28.99 0.48 -21.56
C GLY A 240 28.08 1.10 -20.50
N GLY A 241 28.66 1.60 -19.40
CA GLY A 241 27.92 2.29 -18.33
C GLY A 241 28.22 1.77 -16.93
N MET A 242 27.63 2.42 -15.92
CA MET A 242 27.85 2.09 -14.52
C MET A 242 27.37 0.68 -14.19
N LYS A 243 28.11 -0.01 -13.33
CA LYS A 243 27.76 -1.32 -12.76
C LYS A 243 27.83 -1.22 -11.24
N ALA A 244 26.86 -1.82 -10.57
CA ALA A 244 26.89 -1.96 -9.13
C ALA A 244 27.93 -3.00 -8.69
N SER A 245 28.51 -2.80 -7.51
CA SER A 245 29.54 -3.72 -6.96
C SER A 245 29.02 -5.11 -6.61
N ASP A 246 27.70 -5.25 -6.49
CA ASP A 246 26.97 -6.44 -6.03
C ASP A 246 26.17 -7.14 -7.14
N ASN A 247 26.36 -6.74 -8.41
CA ASN A 247 25.57 -7.19 -9.55
C ASN A 247 24.05 -6.92 -9.41
N GLY A 248 23.64 -5.91 -8.64
CA GLY A 248 22.24 -5.47 -8.63
C GLY A 248 21.84 -4.67 -9.87
N CYS A 249 20.53 -4.48 -10.02
CA CYS A 249 19.95 -3.52 -10.96
C CYS A 249 20.20 -2.09 -10.45
N ILE A 250 20.41 -1.14 -11.37
CA ILE A 250 20.63 0.26 -11.00
C ILE A 250 19.30 1.00 -11.09
N ALA A 251 18.91 1.65 -10.01
CA ALA A 251 17.70 2.45 -9.96
C ALA A 251 17.97 3.84 -9.37
N TYR A 252 17.20 4.83 -9.82
CA TYR A 252 17.27 6.22 -9.39
C TYR A 252 16.16 6.53 -8.39
N ALA A 253 16.48 7.04 -7.20
CA ALA A 253 15.49 7.39 -6.19
C ALA A 253 14.64 8.61 -6.63
N LEU A 254 13.33 8.41 -6.78
CA LEU A 254 12.38 9.47 -7.18
C LEU A 254 11.77 10.17 -5.97
N ARG A 255 11.18 9.41 -5.06
CA ARG A 255 10.45 9.91 -3.88
C ARG A 255 10.86 9.12 -2.65
N THR A 256 10.94 9.79 -1.50
CA THR A 256 11.30 9.21 -0.21
C THR A 256 10.26 9.56 0.87
N GLY A 257 10.23 8.78 1.96
CA GLY A 257 9.38 9.01 3.13
C GLY A 257 7.88 8.93 2.83
N PHE A 258 7.10 9.82 3.47
CA PHE A 258 5.65 9.91 3.33
C PHE A 258 5.16 10.33 1.93
N SER A 259 6.06 10.75 1.03
CA SER A 259 5.73 11.12 -0.34
C SER A 259 5.72 9.93 -1.32
N THR A 260 6.23 8.77 -0.90
CA THR A 260 6.22 7.51 -1.67
C THR A 260 4.79 6.96 -1.84
N SER A 261 4.62 5.97 -2.72
CA SER A 261 3.33 5.27 -2.88
C SER A 261 2.83 4.65 -1.56
N GLN A 262 3.69 3.92 -0.84
CA GLN A 262 3.38 3.36 0.49
C GLN A 262 3.15 4.46 1.54
N GLY A 263 4.01 5.48 1.54
CA GLY A 263 3.94 6.60 2.48
C GLY A 263 2.65 7.41 2.36
N LYS A 264 2.16 7.62 1.14
CA LYS A 264 0.88 8.29 0.87
C LYS A 264 -0.31 7.49 1.41
N LEU A 265 -0.28 6.15 1.26
CA LEU A 265 -1.29 5.27 1.84
C LEU A 265 -1.31 5.41 3.37
N LEU A 266 -0.15 5.28 4.02
CA LEU A 266 -0.02 5.46 5.48
C LEU A 266 -0.45 6.86 5.93
N LYS A 267 -0.07 7.90 5.20
CA LYS A 267 -0.48 9.29 5.48
C LYS A 267 -2.00 9.44 5.40
N THR A 268 -2.64 8.84 4.41
CA THR A 268 -4.10 8.87 4.24
C THR A 268 -4.80 8.17 5.40
N ILE A 269 -4.28 7.02 5.85
CA ILE A 269 -4.77 6.30 7.04
C ILE A 269 -4.65 7.17 8.31
N LEU A 270 -3.54 7.90 8.47
CA LEU A 270 -3.29 8.69 9.68
C LEU A 270 -4.06 10.03 9.73
N TYR A 271 -4.22 10.71 8.60
CA TYR A 271 -4.71 12.10 8.57
C TYR A 271 -6.01 12.31 7.80
N SER A 272 -6.40 11.40 6.90
CA SER A 272 -7.59 11.57 6.04
C SER A 272 -8.86 10.96 6.62
N VAL A 273 -8.77 10.23 7.73
CA VAL A 273 -9.94 9.68 8.40
C VAL A 273 -10.50 10.76 9.33
N LYS A 274 -11.55 11.47 8.88
CA LYS A 274 -12.42 12.19 9.82
C LYS A 274 -12.85 11.17 10.87
N ARG A 275 -12.45 11.35 12.13
CA ARG A 275 -12.91 10.49 13.22
C ARG A 275 -14.43 10.58 13.23
N VAL A 276 -15.09 9.51 12.80
CA VAL A 276 -16.54 9.40 12.89
C VAL A 276 -16.82 9.17 14.37
N THR A 277 -17.02 10.27 15.09
CA THR A 277 -17.42 10.22 16.49
C THR A 277 -18.89 9.87 16.58
N ALA A 278 -19.29 9.12 17.60
CA ALA A 278 -20.70 8.84 17.91
C ALA A 278 -21.51 10.10 18.28
N ASN A 279 -20.87 11.28 18.36
CA ASN A 279 -21.53 12.58 18.57
C ASN A 279 -22.29 13.03 17.31
N ASN A 280 -23.42 12.38 17.06
CA ASN A 280 -24.34 12.74 16.01
C ASN A 280 -25.31 13.82 16.50
N LEU A 281 -25.76 14.66 15.56
CA LEU A 281 -26.79 15.66 15.80
C LEU A 281 -28.07 15.04 16.40
N GLU A 282 -28.39 13.80 16.01
CA GLU A 282 -29.48 12.99 16.57
C GLU A 282 -29.33 12.74 18.08
N THR A 283 -28.12 12.42 18.55
CA THR A 283 -27.85 12.20 19.97
C THR A 283 -28.03 13.50 20.76
N PHE A 284 -27.60 14.63 20.22
CA PHE A 284 -27.79 15.93 20.86
C PHE A 284 -29.28 16.31 20.95
N LEU A 285 -30.05 16.08 19.88
CA LEU A 285 -31.51 16.29 19.89
C LEU A 285 -32.21 15.39 20.92
N PHE A 286 -31.79 14.13 21.04
CA PHE A 286 -32.35 13.20 22.03
C PHE A 286 -32.04 13.65 23.47
N ILE A 287 -30.80 14.04 23.76
CA ILE A 287 -30.41 14.56 25.09
C ILE A 287 -31.20 15.83 25.40
N LEU A 288 -31.34 16.75 24.43
CA LEU A 288 -32.12 17.97 24.61
C LEU A 288 -33.58 17.66 24.94
N PHE A 289 -34.18 16.69 24.25
CA PHE A 289 -35.55 16.24 24.52
C PHE A 289 -35.71 15.71 25.95
N LEU A 290 -34.80 14.85 26.43
CA LEU A 290 -34.87 14.33 27.80
C LEU A 290 -34.61 15.43 28.85
N LEU A 291 -33.72 16.39 28.54
CA LEU A 291 -33.42 17.51 29.43
C LEU A 291 -34.66 18.39 29.66
N VAL A 292 -35.50 18.60 28.65
CA VAL A 292 -36.78 19.32 28.81
C VAL A 292 -37.67 18.65 29.85
N PHE A 293 -37.84 17.33 29.79
CA PHE A 293 -38.62 16.60 30.80
C PHE A 293 -38.02 16.68 32.19
N ALA A 294 -36.71 16.60 32.31
CA ALA A 294 -36.03 16.69 33.60
C ALA A 294 -36.12 18.09 34.21
N VAL A 295 -36.05 19.15 33.41
CA VAL A 295 -36.28 20.52 33.88
C VAL A 295 -37.71 20.69 34.38
N ILE A 296 -38.71 20.15 33.66
CA ILE A 296 -40.10 20.17 34.12
C ILE A 296 -40.24 19.43 35.46
N ALA A 297 -39.70 18.21 35.57
CA ALA A 297 -39.73 17.43 36.80
C ALA A 297 -39.01 18.12 37.97
N ALA A 298 -37.80 18.63 37.74
CA ALA A 298 -37.01 19.35 38.75
C ALA A 298 -37.73 20.64 39.21
N SER A 299 -38.35 21.38 38.28
CA SER A 299 -39.13 22.58 38.62
C SER A 299 -40.36 22.24 39.48
N TYR A 300 -41.06 21.15 39.17
CA TYR A 300 -42.20 20.68 39.96
C TYR A 300 -41.77 20.28 41.38
N VAL A 301 -40.70 19.49 41.51
CA VAL A 301 -40.14 19.08 42.80
C VAL A 301 -39.66 20.28 43.61
N TRP A 302 -39.06 21.28 42.96
CA TRP A 302 -38.66 22.51 43.63
C TRP A 302 -39.85 23.30 44.18
N ILE A 303 -40.91 23.48 43.37
CA ILE A 303 -42.12 24.22 43.77
C ILE A 303 -42.86 23.50 44.91
N GLU A 304 -43.05 22.19 44.80
CA GLU A 304 -43.76 21.43 45.84
C GLU A 304 -42.92 21.30 47.11
N GLY A 305 -41.62 21.04 46.98
CA GLY A 305 -40.72 20.88 48.12
C GLY A 305 -40.42 22.18 48.87
N THR A 306 -40.59 23.36 48.25
CA THR A 306 -40.51 24.65 48.95
C THR A 306 -41.77 25.01 49.75
N LYS A 307 -42.91 24.33 49.53
CA LYS A 307 -44.11 24.47 50.36
C LYS A 307 -43.94 23.85 51.74
N ASP A 308 -43.15 22.79 51.85
CA ASP A 308 -42.81 22.14 53.12
C ASP A 308 -41.68 22.89 53.84
N THR A 309 -42.02 23.76 54.80
CA THR A 309 -41.05 24.56 55.59
C THR A 309 -40.12 23.74 56.49
N LYS A 310 -40.39 22.44 56.68
CA LYS A 310 -39.53 21.51 57.45
C LYS A 310 -38.37 20.91 56.64
N ARG A 311 -38.37 21.04 55.31
CA ARG A 311 -37.32 20.47 54.46
C ARG A 311 -36.10 21.39 54.36
N ASN A 312 -34.91 20.80 54.40
CA ASN A 312 -33.67 21.54 54.21
C ASN A 312 -33.51 21.92 52.74
N ARG A 313 -33.38 23.22 52.44
CA ARG A 313 -33.25 23.76 51.07
C ARG A 313 -32.01 23.24 50.36
N TYR A 314 -30.94 22.93 51.11
CA TYR A 314 -29.72 22.35 50.56
C TYR A 314 -29.97 20.94 50.00
N LYS A 315 -30.73 20.11 50.72
CA LYS A 315 -31.10 18.77 50.28
C LYS A 315 -32.03 18.81 49.08
N LEU A 316 -33.00 19.73 49.08
CA LEU A 316 -33.89 19.95 47.94
C LEU A 316 -33.14 20.35 46.65
N PHE A 317 -32.11 21.19 46.79
CA PHE A 317 -31.26 21.60 45.68
C PHE A 317 -30.44 20.43 45.11
N ILE A 318 -29.88 19.59 45.99
CA ILE A 318 -29.19 18.36 45.58
C ILE A 318 -30.15 17.41 44.85
N GLU A 319 -31.35 17.17 45.38
CA GLU A 319 -32.36 16.31 44.75
C GLU A 319 -32.77 16.82 43.35
N CYS A 320 -32.98 18.14 43.18
CA CYS A 320 -33.29 18.73 41.88
C CYS A 320 -32.13 18.59 40.89
N THR A 321 -30.89 18.77 41.36
CA THR A 321 -29.69 18.60 40.54
C THR A 321 -29.51 17.13 40.15
N LEU A 322 -29.82 16.20 41.06
CA LEU A 322 -29.72 14.76 40.82
C LEU A 322 -30.69 14.32 39.71
N ILE A 323 -31.92 14.84 39.70
CA ILE A 323 -32.90 14.62 38.61
C ILE A 323 -32.31 15.05 37.26
N LEU A 324 -31.70 16.24 37.18
CA LEU A 324 -31.09 16.73 35.94
C LEU A 324 -29.91 15.87 35.49
N THR A 325 -29.05 15.44 36.43
CA THR A 325 -27.89 14.59 36.11
C THR A 325 -28.26 13.16 35.71
N SER A 326 -29.39 12.64 36.22
CA SER A 326 -29.86 11.27 35.94
C SER A 326 -30.33 11.05 34.51
N VAL A 327 -30.56 12.14 33.76
CA VAL A 327 -31.01 12.11 32.36
C VAL A 327 -30.01 11.44 31.43
N VAL A 328 -28.72 11.62 31.70
CA VAL A 328 -27.66 11.10 30.86
C VAL A 328 -27.07 9.89 31.57
N PRO A 329 -27.44 8.66 31.17
CA PRO A 329 -26.89 7.47 31.79
C PRO A 329 -25.38 7.43 31.59
N PRO A 330 -24.58 7.33 32.67
CA PRO A 330 -23.12 7.25 32.55
C PRO A 330 -22.69 5.97 31.81
N GLU A 331 -23.54 4.96 31.72
CA GLU A 331 -23.27 3.70 31.04
C GLU A 331 -23.28 3.80 29.51
N LEU A 332 -23.83 4.88 28.92
CA LEU A 332 -24.15 4.92 27.49
C LEU A 332 -22.92 4.79 26.55
N PRO A 333 -21.78 5.46 26.78
CA PRO A 333 -20.59 5.22 25.95
C PRO A 333 -19.93 3.88 26.21
N ILE A 334 -20.10 3.33 27.42
CA ILE A 334 -19.62 2.00 27.78
C ILE A 334 -20.38 0.97 26.95
N GLU A 335 -21.71 1.08 26.94
CA GLU A 335 -22.58 0.22 26.14
C GLU A 335 -22.23 0.29 24.65
N LEU A 336 -22.05 1.51 24.11
CA LEU A 336 -21.67 1.69 22.71
C LEU A 336 -20.29 1.08 22.39
N SER A 337 -19.30 1.26 23.28
CA SER A 337 -17.98 0.66 23.09
C SER A 337 -18.01 -0.87 23.22
N LEU A 338 -18.79 -1.42 24.15
CA LEU A 338 -18.94 -2.87 24.33
C LEU A 338 -19.69 -3.50 23.15
N ALA A 339 -20.72 -2.84 22.63
CA ALA A 339 -21.44 -3.27 21.44
C ALA A 339 -20.51 -3.36 20.24
N VAL A 340 -19.74 -2.30 19.97
CA VAL A 340 -18.76 -2.28 18.87
C VAL A 340 -17.68 -3.35 19.06
N ASN A 341 -17.13 -3.52 20.27
CA ASN A 341 -16.12 -4.55 20.54
C ASN A 341 -16.67 -5.98 20.39
N THR A 342 -17.92 -6.21 20.79
CA THR A 342 -18.57 -7.51 20.60
C THR A 342 -18.78 -7.79 19.11
N SER A 343 -19.20 -6.80 18.33
CA SER A 343 -19.28 -6.90 16.87
C SER A 343 -17.92 -7.17 16.23
N LEU A 344 -16.84 -6.53 16.70
CA LEU A 344 -15.49 -6.83 16.23
C LEU A 344 -15.09 -8.29 16.48
N ILE A 345 -15.33 -8.80 17.69
CA ILE A 345 -14.99 -10.20 18.02
C ILE A 345 -15.79 -11.17 17.14
N ALA A 346 -17.07 -10.87 16.88
CA ALA A 346 -17.90 -11.66 15.97
C ALA A 346 -17.37 -11.65 14.52
N LEU A 347 -16.95 -10.48 14.01
CA LEU A 347 -16.36 -10.34 12.68
C LEU A 347 -15.01 -11.07 12.55
N VAL A 348 -14.16 -11.00 13.58
CA VAL A 348 -12.87 -11.70 13.59
C VAL A 348 -13.04 -13.22 13.55
N LYS A 349 -14.08 -13.77 14.18
CA LYS A 349 -14.41 -15.21 14.04
C LYS A 349 -14.75 -15.62 12.61
N LEU A 350 -15.19 -14.66 11.79
CA LEU A 350 -15.45 -14.83 10.35
C LEU A 350 -14.24 -14.45 9.49
N LEU A 351 -13.06 -14.23 10.09
CA LEU A 351 -11.84 -13.75 9.43
C LEU A 351 -11.99 -12.36 8.78
N ILE A 352 -12.96 -11.55 9.22
CA ILE A 352 -13.17 -10.17 8.78
C ILE A 352 -12.51 -9.23 9.79
N TYR A 353 -11.44 -8.57 9.39
CA TYR A 353 -10.69 -7.65 10.24
C TYR A 353 -11.08 -6.21 9.96
N CYS A 354 -11.73 -5.56 10.93
CA CYS A 354 -12.15 -4.18 10.80
C CYS A 354 -11.05 -3.24 11.33
N THR A 355 -10.61 -2.30 10.49
CA THR A 355 -9.62 -1.27 10.84
C THR A 355 -10.24 -0.08 11.57
N GLU A 356 -11.51 0.23 11.28
CA GLU A 356 -12.25 1.36 11.87
C GLU A 356 -13.57 0.89 12.53
N PRO A 357 -13.56 0.54 13.83
CA PRO A 357 -14.72 -0.09 14.49
C PRO A 357 -16.00 0.75 14.50
N PHE A 358 -15.87 2.09 14.57
CA PHE A 358 -17.03 3.00 14.57
C PHE A 358 -17.73 3.09 13.22
N ARG A 359 -17.18 2.48 12.15
CA ARG A 359 -17.86 2.34 10.86
C ARG A 359 -18.80 1.14 10.78
N ILE A 360 -18.71 0.19 11.71
CA ILE A 360 -19.55 -1.03 11.70
C ILE A 360 -21.05 -0.68 11.62
N PRO A 361 -21.60 0.28 12.39
CA PRO A 361 -23.02 0.62 12.28
C PRO A 361 -23.42 1.22 10.92
N PHE A 362 -22.49 1.85 10.20
CA PHE A 362 -22.75 2.43 8.88
C PHE A 362 -22.89 1.36 7.79
N ALA A 363 -22.30 0.18 7.98
CA ALA A 363 -22.48 -0.94 7.05
C ALA A 363 -23.95 -1.36 6.93
N GLY A 364 -24.78 -1.11 7.96
CA GLY A 364 -26.22 -1.33 7.90
C GLY A 364 -27.02 -0.25 7.17
N LYS A 365 -26.40 0.88 6.81
CA LYS A 365 -27.02 2.01 6.10
C LYS A 365 -26.52 2.14 4.65
N VAL A 366 -25.94 1.08 4.08
CA VAL A 366 -25.39 1.12 2.72
C VAL A 366 -26.52 0.99 1.71
N ASP A 367 -26.66 1.98 0.84
CA ASP A 367 -27.64 1.98 -0.26
C ASP A 367 -27.06 1.42 -1.58
N ILE A 368 -25.75 1.57 -1.78
CA ILE A 368 -25.05 1.21 -3.02
C ILE A 368 -23.83 0.36 -2.68
N CYS A 369 -23.80 -0.88 -3.20
CA CYS A 369 -22.63 -1.76 -3.11
C CYS A 369 -21.86 -1.74 -4.43
N CYS A 370 -20.69 -1.11 -4.43
CA CYS A 370 -19.76 -1.17 -5.55
C CYS A 370 -18.88 -2.43 -5.41
N PHE A 371 -18.85 -3.26 -6.44
CA PHE A 371 -17.96 -4.42 -6.51
C PHE A 371 -16.87 -4.15 -7.52
N ASP A 372 -15.62 -4.39 -7.14
CA ASP A 372 -14.54 -4.54 -8.11
C ASP A 372 -14.67 -5.89 -8.82
N LYS A 373 -14.17 -5.99 -10.05
CA LYS A 373 -14.27 -7.23 -10.83
C LYS A 373 -13.12 -8.17 -10.50
N THR A 374 -11.89 -7.75 -10.78
CA THR A 374 -10.69 -8.57 -10.66
C THR A 374 -10.32 -8.71 -9.18
N GLY A 375 -9.96 -9.92 -8.72
CA GLY A 375 -9.64 -10.19 -7.32
C GLY A 375 -10.83 -10.16 -6.34
N THR A 376 -12.04 -9.82 -6.80
CA THR A 376 -13.26 -9.78 -5.97
C THR A 376 -14.37 -10.67 -6.53
N LEU A 377 -14.86 -10.40 -7.76
CA LEU A 377 -15.88 -11.23 -8.40
C LEU A 377 -15.27 -12.39 -9.18
N THR A 378 -14.10 -12.18 -9.75
CA THR A 378 -13.32 -13.20 -10.47
C THR A 378 -12.05 -13.52 -9.72
N SER A 379 -11.58 -14.77 -9.81
CA SER A 379 -10.24 -15.13 -9.36
C SER A 379 -9.18 -14.37 -10.14
N ASP A 380 -8.02 -14.16 -9.52
CA ASP A 380 -6.83 -13.61 -10.20
C ASP A 380 -6.21 -14.63 -11.17
N ASP A 381 -6.53 -15.91 -11.00
CA ASP A 381 -6.06 -16.98 -11.86
C ASP A 381 -6.80 -16.98 -13.20
N LEU A 382 -6.02 -16.98 -14.28
CA LEU A 382 -6.52 -17.09 -15.63
C LEU A 382 -6.65 -18.57 -16.02
N VAL A 383 -7.80 -18.93 -16.57
CA VAL A 383 -8.08 -20.29 -17.04
C VAL A 383 -8.17 -20.28 -18.55
N VAL A 384 -7.47 -21.21 -19.21
CA VAL A 384 -7.46 -21.30 -20.67
C VAL A 384 -8.56 -22.25 -21.13
N GLU A 385 -9.57 -21.70 -21.80
CA GLU A 385 -10.71 -22.45 -22.36
C GLU A 385 -10.30 -23.36 -23.53
N GLY A 386 -9.46 -22.86 -24.45
CA GLY A 386 -9.03 -23.62 -25.62
C GLY A 386 -8.55 -22.75 -26.76
N VAL A 387 -8.42 -23.35 -27.94
CA VAL A 387 -8.08 -22.66 -29.19
C VAL A 387 -9.28 -22.67 -30.14
N ALA A 388 -9.64 -21.50 -30.67
CA ALA A 388 -10.71 -21.32 -31.65
C ALA A 388 -10.15 -20.94 -33.03
N GLY A 389 -10.94 -21.11 -34.09
CA GLY A 389 -10.62 -20.59 -35.43
C GLY A 389 -9.66 -21.43 -36.31
N ILE A 390 -9.28 -22.64 -35.90
CA ILE A 390 -8.41 -23.53 -36.70
C ILE A 390 -9.20 -24.27 -37.80
N GLN A 391 -10.49 -24.54 -37.59
CA GLN A 391 -11.33 -25.37 -38.48
C GLN A 391 -12.67 -24.71 -38.84
N ASN A 392 -12.74 -23.38 -38.87
CA ASN A 392 -13.99 -22.61 -39.03
C ASN A 392 -15.09 -22.96 -38.02
N SER A 393 -14.74 -23.53 -36.86
CA SER A 393 -15.62 -23.68 -35.71
C SER A 393 -15.33 -22.56 -34.70
N ASP A 394 -16.39 -21.92 -34.22
CA ASP A 394 -16.30 -20.90 -33.17
C ASP A 394 -16.11 -21.52 -31.77
N ASP A 395 -16.48 -22.80 -31.60
CA ASP A 395 -16.32 -23.48 -30.33
C ASP A 395 -14.83 -23.72 -30.01
N PRO A 396 -14.36 -23.36 -28.79
CA PRO A 396 -12.98 -23.55 -28.38
C PRO A 396 -12.67 -25.04 -28.27
N ILE A 397 -11.59 -25.47 -28.93
CA ILE A 397 -11.07 -26.83 -28.80
C ILE A 397 -10.16 -26.87 -27.57
N PRO A 398 -10.44 -27.74 -26.57
CA PRO A 398 -9.58 -27.87 -25.41
C PRO A 398 -8.13 -28.21 -25.80
N LEU A 399 -7.16 -27.56 -25.15
CA LEU A 399 -5.72 -27.74 -25.43
C LEU A 399 -5.24 -29.20 -25.32
N SER A 400 -5.92 -30.02 -24.51
CA SER A 400 -5.64 -31.45 -24.34
C SER A 400 -5.92 -32.29 -25.60
N LYS A 401 -6.83 -31.84 -26.47
CA LYS A 401 -7.19 -32.55 -27.71
C LYS A 401 -6.30 -32.17 -28.90
N ILE A 402 -5.41 -31.19 -28.72
CA ILE A 402 -4.53 -30.70 -29.78
C ILE A 402 -3.24 -31.53 -29.81
N ASP A 403 -2.95 -32.10 -30.99
CA ASP A 403 -1.75 -32.90 -31.21
C ASP A 403 -0.46 -32.08 -31.00
N VAL A 404 0.55 -32.73 -30.42
CA VAL A 404 1.86 -32.16 -30.07
C VAL A 404 2.60 -31.65 -31.30
N GLN A 405 2.37 -32.25 -32.48
CA GLN A 405 2.98 -31.82 -33.73
C GLN A 405 2.22 -30.67 -34.43
N SER A 406 1.07 -30.23 -33.89
CA SER A 406 0.35 -29.11 -34.51
C SER A 406 1.17 -27.81 -34.42
N PRO A 407 1.23 -27.00 -35.49
CA PRO A 407 1.92 -25.71 -35.48
C PRO A 407 1.41 -24.78 -34.38
N VAL A 408 0.12 -24.86 -34.06
CA VAL A 408 -0.52 -24.07 -33.00
C VAL A 408 0.08 -24.39 -31.63
N LYS A 409 0.21 -25.67 -31.29
CA LYS A 409 0.81 -26.09 -30.02
C LYS A 409 2.28 -25.69 -29.95
N GLN A 410 3.02 -25.77 -31.06
CA GLN A 410 4.41 -25.30 -31.13
C GLN A 410 4.52 -23.79 -30.87
N VAL A 411 3.64 -22.98 -31.46
CA VAL A 411 3.61 -21.52 -31.23
C VAL A 411 3.29 -21.19 -29.77
N LEU A 412 2.27 -21.83 -29.18
CA LEU A 412 1.91 -21.59 -27.77
C LEU A 412 3.01 -22.03 -26.79
N LEU A 413 3.76 -23.10 -27.13
CA LEU A 413 4.86 -23.61 -26.31
C LEU A 413 6.13 -22.77 -26.40
N THR A 414 6.42 -22.18 -27.56
CA THR A 414 7.71 -21.49 -27.79
C THR A 414 7.62 -19.98 -27.68
N CYS A 415 6.47 -19.39 -28.04
CA CYS A 415 6.26 -17.95 -28.01
C CYS A 415 5.79 -17.50 -26.62
N HIS A 416 6.69 -17.46 -25.64
CA HIS A 416 6.41 -16.92 -24.30
C HIS A 416 7.63 -16.18 -23.73
N ALA A 417 7.38 -15.28 -22.78
CA ALA A 417 8.37 -14.55 -22.01
C ALA A 417 8.62 -15.16 -20.62
N LEU A 418 7.98 -16.29 -20.30
CA LEU A 418 8.16 -17.02 -19.04
C LEU A 418 9.62 -17.40 -18.77
N ALA A 419 10.03 -17.28 -17.50
CA ALA A 419 11.31 -17.72 -16.96
C ALA A 419 11.11 -18.65 -15.76
N ASN A 420 12.06 -19.53 -15.48
CA ASN A 420 12.02 -20.41 -14.32
C ASN A 420 12.90 -19.85 -13.19
N LEU A 421 12.30 -19.67 -12.01
CA LEU A 421 12.99 -19.31 -10.78
C LEU A 421 12.69 -20.37 -9.70
N ASP A 422 13.73 -20.97 -9.14
CA ASP A 422 13.62 -21.87 -7.98
C ASP A 422 12.53 -22.96 -8.10
N ASN A 423 12.36 -23.53 -9.30
CA ASN A 423 11.35 -24.53 -9.69
C ASN A 423 9.91 -24.02 -9.85
N ASP A 424 9.66 -22.71 -9.79
CA ASP A 424 8.40 -22.09 -10.19
C ASP A 424 8.58 -21.27 -11.48
N ILE A 425 7.50 -21.16 -12.25
CA ILE A 425 7.45 -20.41 -13.49
C ILE A 425 6.96 -19.00 -13.18
N ILE A 426 7.73 -18.00 -13.62
CA ILE A 426 7.44 -16.58 -13.44
C ILE A 426 7.25 -15.92 -14.79
N GLY A 427 6.26 -15.05 -14.89
CA GLY A 427 5.95 -14.23 -16.05
C GLY A 427 4.46 -13.90 -16.11
N ASP A 428 3.98 -13.52 -17.29
CA ASP A 428 2.57 -13.17 -17.50
C ASP A 428 1.64 -14.35 -17.13
N PRO A 429 0.62 -14.15 -16.28
CA PRO A 429 -0.34 -15.19 -15.91
C PRO A 429 -1.03 -15.83 -17.10
N LEU A 430 -1.28 -15.11 -18.19
CA LEU A 430 -1.87 -15.67 -19.41
C LEU A 430 -0.95 -16.73 -20.01
N GLU A 431 0.34 -16.44 -20.07
CA GLU A 431 1.34 -17.37 -20.57
C GLU A 431 1.53 -18.55 -19.62
N LYS A 432 1.58 -18.28 -18.31
CA LYS A 432 1.73 -19.32 -17.27
C LYS A 432 0.55 -20.28 -17.32
N ALA A 433 -0.67 -19.76 -17.39
CA ALA A 433 -1.89 -20.55 -17.52
C ALA A 433 -1.90 -21.38 -18.80
N THR A 434 -1.45 -20.81 -19.93
CA THR A 434 -1.34 -21.52 -21.21
C THR A 434 -0.36 -22.69 -21.13
N LEU A 435 0.84 -22.45 -20.58
CA LEU A 435 1.87 -23.49 -20.48
C LEU A 435 1.48 -24.59 -19.48
N HIS A 436 0.84 -24.20 -18.37
CA HIS A 436 0.30 -25.13 -17.39
C HIS A 436 -0.83 -25.99 -17.98
N ALA A 437 -1.75 -25.37 -18.73
CA ALA A 437 -2.84 -26.09 -19.42
C ALA A 437 -2.33 -27.06 -20.49
N LEU A 438 -1.16 -26.80 -21.07
CA LEU A 438 -0.48 -27.71 -22.00
C LEU A 438 0.28 -28.86 -21.31
N GLU A 439 0.46 -28.80 -19.98
CA GLU A 439 1.33 -29.68 -19.18
C GLU A 439 2.84 -29.58 -19.52
N TRP A 440 3.34 -28.38 -19.82
CA TRP A 440 4.77 -28.12 -20.10
C TRP A 440 5.37 -27.14 -19.08
N THR A 441 6.70 -27.15 -18.97
CA THR A 441 7.44 -26.24 -18.09
C THR A 441 8.70 -25.73 -18.77
N VAL A 442 9.16 -24.56 -18.33
CA VAL A 442 10.41 -23.94 -18.77
C VAL A 442 11.49 -24.30 -17.76
N THR A 443 12.69 -24.61 -18.20
CA THR A 443 13.85 -24.86 -17.33
C THR A 443 14.77 -23.63 -17.29
N ARG A 444 15.73 -23.59 -16.33
CA ARG A 444 16.68 -22.46 -16.16
C ARG A 444 17.55 -22.15 -17.40
N GLY A 445 17.63 -23.04 -18.38
CA GLY A 445 18.34 -22.84 -19.65
C GLY A 445 17.44 -22.45 -20.81
N ASP A 446 16.31 -21.79 -20.54
CA ASP A 446 15.31 -21.38 -21.54
C ASP A 446 14.86 -22.52 -22.47
N THR A 447 14.89 -23.74 -21.93
CA THR A 447 14.46 -24.95 -22.63
C THR A 447 13.09 -25.35 -22.11
N VAL A 448 12.13 -25.45 -23.02
CA VAL A 448 10.74 -25.86 -22.76
C VAL A 448 10.66 -27.37 -22.88
N VAL A 449 10.20 -28.02 -21.80
CA VAL A 449 10.13 -29.47 -21.66
C VAL A 449 8.74 -29.90 -21.17
N PRO A 450 8.25 -31.07 -21.58
CA PRO A 450 6.99 -31.60 -21.07
C PRO A 450 7.13 -32.00 -19.58
N ILE A 451 6.10 -31.74 -18.77
CA ILE A 451 6.05 -32.19 -17.36
C ILE A 451 5.86 -33.71 -17.30
N LYS A 452 5.08 -34.26 -18.23
CA LYS A 452 4.81 -35.70 -18.38
C LYS A 452 5.08 -36.14 -19.82
N GLY A 453 5.80 -37.25 -19.99
CA GLY A 453 6.06 -37.87 -21.30
C GLY A 453 7.46 -37.60 -21.90
N ARG A 454 7.74 -38.24 -23.04
CA ARG A 454 9.01 -38.13 -23.79
C ARG A 454 8.84 -37.35 -25.10
N ALA A 455 8.14 -36.20 -25.05
CA ALA A 455 8.06 -35.31 -26.21
C ALA A 455 9.38 -34.54 -26.44
N GLY A 456 9.61 -34.08 -27.67
CA GLY A 456 10.81 -33.33 -28.04
C GLY A 456 10.96 -32.02 -27.26
N ARG A 457 12.20 -31.63 -26.97
CA ARG A 457 12.53 -30.40 -26.23
C ARG A 457 12.66 -29.22 -27.20
N TRP A 458 12.24 -28.03 -26.76
CA TRP A 458 12.44 -26.79 -27.50
C TRP A 458 13.42 -25.90 -26.75
N GLN A 459 14.44 -25.41 -27.45
CA GLN A 459 15.38 -24.45 -26.90
C GLN A 459 15.06 -23.07 -27.45
N ILE A 460 14.76 -22.11 -26.57
CA ILE A 460 14.56 -20.72 -26.97
C ILE A 460 15.94 -20.08 -27.17
N VAL A 461 16.18 -19.57 -28.36
CA VAL A 461 17.46 -18.94 -28.75
C VAL A 461 17.42 -17.45 -28.50
N GLN A 462 16.34 -16.79 -28.93
CA GLN A 462 16.17 -15.36 -28.82
C GLN A 462 14.71 -15.01 -28.59
N ARG A 463 14.45 -14.12 -27.62
CA ARG A 463 13.12 -13.56 -27.36
C ARG A 463 13.09 -12.09 -27.74
N PHE A 464 12.06 -11.71 -28.49
CA PHE A 464 11.64 -10.32 -28.66
C PHE A 464 10.37 -10.13 -27.84
N HIS A 465 10.50 -9.38 -26.73
CA HIS A 465 9.42 -9.15 -25.79
C HIS A 465 8.24 -8.42 -26.43
N PHE A 466 7.09 -8.49 -25.77
CA PHE A 466 5.89 -7.80 -26.23
C PHE A 466 6.09 -6.29 -26.18
N LEU A 467 6.04 -5.64 -27.35
CA LEU A 467 6.09 -4.19 -27.44
C LEU A 467 4.68 -3.66 -27.64
N SER A 468 4.19 -2.83 -26.71
CA SER A 468 2.82 -2.25 -26.78
C SER A 468 2.57 -1.46 -28.06
N ALA A 469 3.59 -0.79 -28.60
CA ALA A 469 3.49 -0.07 -29.87
C ALA A 469 3.22 -1.00 -31.06
N LEU A 470 3.79 -2.22 -31.05
CA LEU A 470 3.62 -3.22 -32.10
C LEU A 470 2.49 -4.22 -31.81
N LYS A 471 2.02 -4.26 -30.56
CA LYS A 471 1.04 -5.22 -30.01
C LYS A 471 1.36 -6.69 -30.30
N ARG A 472 2.64 -7.05 -30.37
CA ARG A 472 3.09 -8.42 -30.65
C ARG A 472 4.44 -8.71 -30.00
N MET A 473 4.74 -10.00 -29.91
CA MET A 473 6.04 -10.54 -29.53
C MET A 473 6.45 -11.67 -30.48
N SER A 474 7.75 -11.94 -30.56
CA SER A 474 8.28 -13.03 -31.37
C SER A 474 9.42 -13.75 -30.69
N VAL A 475 9.57 -15.03 -30.99
CA VAL A 475 10.60 -15.89 -30.41
C VAL A 475 11.21 -16.75 -31.51
N ILE A 476 12.53 -16.90 -31.48
CA ILE A 476 13.26 -17.86 -32.30
C ILE A 476 13.55 -19.07 -31.42
N ALA A 477 13.01 -20.23 -31.79
CA ALA A 477 13.18 -21.47 -31.05
C ALA A 477 13.78 -22.55 -31.96
N GLY A 478 14.70 -23.34 -31.40
CA GLY A 478 15.30 -24.49 -32.06
C GLY A 478 14.77 -25.80 -31.46
N GLN A 479 14.51 -26.79 -32.32
CA GLN A 479 14.26 -28.17 -31.90
C GLN A 479 15.29 -29.08 -32.56
N SER A 480 15.82 -30.01 -31.76
CA SER A 480 16.56 -31.15 -32.31
C SER A 480 15.61 -32.36 -32.34
N PRO A 481 15.33 -32.95 -33.51
CA PRO A 481 14.39 -34.06 -33.67
C PRO A 481 14.87 -35.35 -33.01
N SER A 482 16.17 -35.51 -32.74
CA SER A 482 16.74 -36.63 -32.01
C SER A 482 18.00 -36.22 -31.24
N PRO A 483 18.27 -36.75 -30.03
CA PRO A 483 19.53 -36.50 -29.31
C PRO A 483 20.80 -36.92 -30.09
N SER A 484 20.66 -37.68 -31.18
CA SER A 484 21.76 -38.15 -32.04
C SER A 484 21.88 -37.42 -33.39
N SER A 485 20.96 -36.50 -33.73
CA SER A 485 21.01 -35.75 -34.99
C SER A 485 21.60 -34.36 -34.80
N ASN A 486 22.57 -33.98 -35.64
CA ASN A 486 23.14 -32.62 -35.66
C ASN A 486 22.26 -31.58 -36.37
N GLU A 487 21.14 -31.98 -36.98
CA GLU A 487 20.23 -31.04 -37.64
C GLU A 487 19.31 -30.39 -36.60
N THR A 488 19.47 -29.09 -36.40
CA THR A 488 18.58 -28.27 -35.56
C THR A 488 17.60 -27.53 -36.46
N THR A 489 16.31 -27.78 -36.30
CA THR A 489 15.28 -27.02 -37.01
C THR A 489 14.93 -25.77 -36.20
N TYR A 490 15.04 -24.61 -36.82
CA TYR A 490 14.66 -23.33 -36.21
C TYR A 490 13.27 -22.94 -36.69
N ILE A 491 12.44 -22.49 -35.76
CA ILE A 491 11.14 -21.88 -36.03
C ILE A 491 11.12 -20.45 -35.49
N VAL A 492 10.37 -19.60 -36.18
CA VAL A 492 10.04 -18.25 -35.70
C VAL A 492 8.57 -18.27 -35.31
N ALA A 493 8.29 -18.15 -34.02
CA ALA A 493 6.94 -18.09 -33.50
C ALA A 493 6.57 -16.65 -33.14
N VAL A 494 5.38 -16.21 -33.56
CA VAL A 494 4.89 -14.85 -33.31
C VAL A 494 3.50 -14.95 -32.68
N LYS A 495 3.26 -14.16 -31.62
CA LYS A 495 1.93 -13.99 -31.03
C LYS A 495 1.66 -12.52 -30.73
N GLY A 496 0.40 -12.13 -30.74
CA GLY A 496 0.01 -10.73 -30.56
C GLY A 496 -1.46 -10.51 -30.90
N ALA A 497 -1.83 -9.24 -31.02
CA ALA A 497 -3.19 -8.82 -31.29
C ALA A 497 -3.64 -9.33 -32.69
N PRO A 498 -4.80 -10.00 -32.80
CA PRO A 498 -5.25 -10.61 -34.06
C PRO A 498 -5.28 -9.62 -35.24
N GLU A 499 -5.67 -8.36 -34.99
CA GLU A 499 -5.72 -7.31 -36.01
C GLU A 499 -4.34 -6.93 -36.56
N THR A 500 -3.28 -7.09 -35.77
CA THR A 500 -1.90 -6.80 -36.20
C THR A 500 -1.26 -7.98 -36.93
N LEU A 501 -1.63 -9.21 -36.57
CA LEU A 501 -1.08 -10.41 -37.20
C LEU A 501 -1.78 -10.75 -38.52
N LYS A 502 -3.09 -10.49 -38.64
CA LYS A 502 -3.88 -10.75 -39.85
C LYS A 502 -3.21 -10.23 -41.15
N PRO A 503 -2.71 -9.00 -41.26
CA PRO A 503 -2.06 -8.52 -42.48
C PRO A 503 -0.66 -9.12 -42.72
N MET A 504 -0.04 -9.75 -41.72
CA MET A 504 1.31 -10.34 -41.83
C MET A 504 1.30 -11.77 -42.36
N VAL A 505 0.15 -12.44 -42.26
CA VAL A 505 -0.04 -13.78 -42.80
C VAL A 505 -0.52 -13.62 -44.24
N CYS A 506 0.39 -13.75 -45.20
CA CYS A 506 0.00 -13.92 -46.60
C CYS A 506 -0.68 -15.28 -46.75
N PHE A 507 -1.98 -15.26 -47.06
CA PHE A 507 -2.73 -16.43 -47.49
C PHE A 507 -2.48 -16.72 -48.96
#